data_AF-A0A0G0K6U3-F1
#
_entry.id   AF-A0A0G0K6U3-F1
#
_cell.length_a   1.000
_cell.length_b   1.000
_cell.length_c   1.000
_cell.angle_alpha   90.00
_cell.angle_beta   90.00
_cell.angle_gamma   90.00
#
_symmetry.space_group_name_H-M   'P 1'
#
loop_
_entity.id
_entity.type
_entity.pdbx_description
1 polymer ?
#
loop_
_entity_poly.entity_id
_entity_poly.type
_entity_poly.pdbx_seq_one_letter_code
_entity_poly.pdbx_strand_id
1 'polypeptide(L)' 'MIQQTIQIGNSVGVIIPKNVLEENKIKVGDKVQVDVKPVKKSVGGVDAKFMKMADEFIEEHKDVLQALANR' A
#
# COMPACT_ATOMS: atom_id res chain seq x y z
N MET A 1 -4.01 -7.73 6.71
CA MET A 1 -5.22 -6.95 6.38
C MET A 1 -4.77 -5.66 5.70
N ILE A 2 -5.37 -5.28 4.57
CA ILE A 2 -5.08 -4.02 3.88
C ILE A 2 -6.19 -3.04 4.28
N GLN A 3 -5.82 -1.91 4.89
CA GLN A 3 -6.75 -0.85 5.26
C GLN A 3 -6.29 0.46 4.63
N GLN A 4 -7.25 1.22 4.10
CA GLN A 4 -6.98 2.54 3.58
C GLN A 4 -6.80 3.52 4.75
N THR A 5 -5.76 4.36 4.65
CA THR A 5 -5.54 5.46 5.58
C THR A 5 -6.53 6.59 5.30
N ILE A 6 -7.07 7.20 6.36
CA ILE A 6 -8.02 8.32 6.27
C ILE A 6 -7.46 9.57 6.94
N GLN A 7 -7.77 10.75 6.39
CA GLN A 7 -7.44 12.04 7.00
C GLN A 7 -8.42 12.34 8.14
N ILE A 8 -7.88 12.66 9.32
CA ILE A 8 -8.64 13.05 10.51
C ILE A 8 -8.07 14.37 11.02
N GLY A 9 -8.67 15.49 10.62
CA GLY A 9 -8.14 16.82 10.95
C GLY A 9 -6.74 17.02 10.37
N ASN A 10 -5.74 17.23 11.23
CA ASN A 10 -4.33 17.31 10.83
C ASN A 10 -3.58 15.96 10.86
N SER A 11 -4.26 14.87 11.20
CA SER A 11 -3.67 13.56 11.46
C SER A 11 -4.14 12.53 10.43
N VAL A 12 -3.44 11.41 10.34
CA VAL A 12 -3.81 10.27 9.51
C VAL A 12 -4.12 9.07 10.40
N GLY A 13 -5.29 8.46 10.22
CA GLY A 13 -5.74 7.30 10.97
C GLY A 13 -5.88 6.05 10.10
N VAL A 14 -5.83 4.90 10.75
CA VAL A 14 -6.23 3.61 10.18
C VAL A 14 -7.43 3.07 10.96
N ILE A 15 -8.41 2.50 10.25
CA ILE A 15 -9.56 1.88 10.89
C ILE A 15 -9.18 0.45 11.28
N ILE A 16 -9.47 0.06 12.52
CA ILE A 16 -9.31 -1.34 12.96
C ILE A 16 -10.72 -1.94 13.06
N PRO A 17 -11.03 -3.00 12.29
CA PRO A 17 -12.33 -3.65 12.36
C PRO A 17 -12.62 -4.24 13.74
N LYS A 18 -13.92 -4.28 14.12
CA LYS A 18 -14.34 -4.73 15.45
C LYS A 18 -13.93 -6.17 15.77
N ASN A 19 -13.99 -7.07 14.80
CA ASN A 19 -13.58 -8.47 15.00
C ASN A 19 -12.10 -8.57 15.41
N VAL A 20 -11.22 -7.76 14.82
CA VAL A 20 -9.80 -7.72 15.19
C VAL A 20 -9.63 -7.20 16.63
N LEU A 21 -10.42 -6.20 17.04
CA LEU A 21 -10.39 -5.70 18.42
C LEU A 21 -10.85 -6.76 19.42
N GLU A 22 -11.92 -7.49 19.09
CA GLU A 22 -12.49 -8.54 19.95
C GLU A 22 -11.54 -9.74 20.10
N GLU A 23 -11.00 -10.25 18.99
CA GLU A 23 -10.04 -11.36 18.96
C GLU A 23 -8.78 -11.05 19.77
N ASN A 24 -8.29 -9.81 19.68
CA ASN A 24 -7.07 -9.37 20.37
C ASN A 24 -7.35 -8.72 21.74
N LYS A 25 -8.62 -8.68 22.17
CA LYS A 25 -9.08 -8.07 23.43
C LYS A 25 -8.62 -6.62 23.64
N ILE A 26 -8.51 -5.86 22.55
CA ILE A 26 -8.09 -4.46 22.54
C ILE A 26 -9.31 -3.57 22.78
N LYS A 27 -9.18 -2.58 23.68
CA LYS A 27 -10.23 -1.61 23.99
C LYS A 27 -9.86 -0.21 23.55
N VAL A 28 -10.87 0.65 23.42
CA VAL A 28 -10.66 2.08 23.16
C VAL A 28 -9.92 2.69 24.35
N GLY A 29 -8.79 3.33 24.09
CA GLY A 29 -7.92 3.93 25.11
C GLY A 29 -6.66 3.12 25.42
N ASP A 30 -6.55 1.88 24.92
CA ASP A 30 -5.34 1.08 25.10
C ASP A 30 -4.19 1.61 24.23
N LYS A 31 -2.96 1.53 24.76
CA LYS A 31 -1.75 1.80 23.97
C LYS A 31 -1.42 0.57 23.14
N VAL A 32 -1.35 0.74 21.82
CA VAL A 32 -1.01 -0.31 20.87
C VAL A 32 0.21 0.10 20.05
N GLN A 33 1.09 -0.86 19.78
CA GLN A 33 2.19 -0.70 18.84
C GLN A 33 1.71 -1.17 17.46
N VAL A 34 1.88 -0.33 16.44
CA VAL A 34 1.45 -0.61 15.07
C VAL A 34 2.64 -0.48 14.14
N ASP A 35 2.91 -1.53 13.37
CA ASP A 35 3.86 -1.51 12.26
C ASP A 35 3.07 -1.35 10.95
N VAL A 36 3.33 -0.28 10.20
CA VAL A 36 2.61 0.07 8.98
C VAL A 36 3.58 -0.01 7.80
N LYS A 37 3.22 -0.81 6.79
CA LYS A 37 3.98 -0.91 5.54
C LYS A 37 3.13 -0.43 4.37
N PRO A 38 3.68 0.37 3.44
CA PRO A 38 2.95 0.78 2.26
C PRO A 38 2.61 -0.45 1.42
N VAL A 39 1.33 -0.62 1.10
CA VAL A 39 0.89 -1.69 0.22
C VAL A 39 1.02 -1.20 -1.22
N LYS A 40 1.91 -1.83 -2.01
CA LYS A 40 1.96 -1.59 -3.45
C LYS A 40 0.61 -2.00 -4.04
N LYS A 41 -0.02 -1.12 -4.83
CA LYS A 41 -1.27 -1.43 -5.55
C LYS A 41 -1.00 -2.64 -6.46
N SER A 42 -1.54 -3.80 -6.10
CA SER A 42 -1.80 -4.86 -7.07
C SER A 42 -2.93 -4.35 -7.95
N VAL A 43 -2.59 -3.85 -9.14
CA VAL A 43 -3.58 -3.47 -10.15
C VAL A 43 -4.35 -4.76 -10.49
N GLY A 44 -5.67 -4.75 -10.28
CA GLY A 44 -6.51 -5.94 -10.43
C GLY A 44 -6.29 -6.62 -11.78
N GLY A 45 -6.01 -7.93 -11.75
CA GLY A 45 -5.82 -8.76 -12.94
C GLY A 45 -4.36 -8.97 -13.38
N VAL A 46 -3.39 -8.33 -12.72
CA VAL A 46 -1.98 -8.43 -13.10
C VAL A 46 -1.20 -9.20 -12.04
N ASP A 47 -0.60 -10.33 -12.42
CA ASP A 47 0.24 -11.15 -11.54
C ASP A 47 1.46 -10.35 -11.05
N ALA A 48 1.89 -10.59 -9.81
CA ALA A 48 3.08 -9.97 -9.22
C ALA A 48 4.34 -10.22 -10.05
N LYS A 49 4.40 -11.36 -10.76
CA LYS A 49 5.48 -11.66 -11.71
C LYS A 49 5.49 -10.71 -12.90
N PHE A 50 4.32 -10.37 -13.44
CA PHE A 50 4.21 -9.43 -14.55
C PHE A 50 4.63 -8.03 -14.11
N MET A 51 4.22 -7.59 -12.91
CA MET A 51 4.66 -6.31 -12.37
C MET A 51 6.18 -6.24 -12.22
N LYS A 52 6.82 -7.31 -11.73
CA LYS A 52 8.28 -7.37 -11.63
C LYS A 52 8.96 -7.31 -13.00
N MET A 53 8.42 -8.02 -13.99
CA MET A 53 8.91 -7.96 -15.38
C MET A 53 8.74 -6.57 -15.99
N ALA A 54 7.62 -5.90 -15.72
CA ALA A 54 7.38 -4.53 -16.20
C ALA A 54 8.33 -3.53 -15.53
N ASP A 55 8.54 -3.64 -14.22
CA ASP A 55 9.50 -2.83 -13.49
C ASP A 55 10.92 -3.00 -14.05
N GLU A 56 11.35 -4.26 -14.28
CA GLU A 56 12.66 -4.58 -14.87
C GLU A 56 12.81 -4.02 -16.30
N PHE A 57 11.78 -4.20 -17.14
CA PHE A 57 11.75 -3.68 -18.51
C PHE A 57 11.84 -2.14 -18.57
N ILE A 58 11.14 -1.45 -17.65
CA ILE A 58 11.19 0.01 -17.55
C ILE A 58 12.56 0.48 -17.09
N GLU A 59 13.20 -0.21 -16.15
CA GLU A 59 14.55 0.12 -15.71
C GLU A 59 15.58 -0.08 -16.82
N GLU A 60 15.51 -1.20 -17.55
CA GLU A 60 16.46 -1.54 -18.61
C GLU A 60 16.39 -0.58 -19.82
N HIS A 61 15.19 -0.06 -20.12
CA HIS A 61 14.95 0.80 -21.29
C HIS A 61 14.58 2.24 -20.93
N LYS A 62 14.96 2.69 -19.73
CA LYS A 62 14.54 3.98 -19.16
C LYS A 62 14.83 5.17 -20.06
N ASP A 63 16.01 5.20 -20.68
CA ASP A 63 16.49 6.25 -21.56
C ASP A 63 15.65 6.35 -22.85
N VAL A 64 15.36 5.22 -23.49
CA VAL A 64 14.53 5.14 -24.70
C VAL A 64 13.08 5.50 -24.40
N LEU A 65 12.53 4.96 -23.31
CA LEU A 65 11.16 5.27 -22.88
C LEU A 65 11.00 6.75 -22.54
N GLN A 66 12.00 7.36 -21.91
CA GLN A 66 12.00 8.78 -21.61
C GLN A 66 12.13 9.64 -22.88
N ALA A 67 12.92 9.22 -23.86
CA ALA A 67 13.01 9.88 -25.17
C ALA A 67 11.67 9.81 -25.95
N LEU A 68 10.96 8.68 -25.86
CA LEU A 68 9.62 8.51 -26.46
C LEU A 68 8.55 9.36 -25.77
N ALA A 69 8.62 9.50 -24.43
CA ALA A 69 7.66 10.29 -23.68
C ALA A 69 7.83 11.81 -23.90
N ASN A 70 9.03 12.25 -24.29
CA ASN A 70 9.35 13.65 -24.56
C ASN A 70 9.08 14.08 -26.02
N ARG A 71 8.45 13.21 -26.81
CA ARG A 71 8.00 13.49 -28.18
C ARG A 71 6.52 13.83 -28.20
#